data_AF-A0A7J4KGS4-F1
#
_entry.id   AF-A0A7J4KGS4-F1
#
_cell.length_a   1.000
_cell.length_b   1.000
_cell.length_c   1.000
_cell.angle_alpha   90.00
_cell.angle_beta   90.00
_cell.angle_gamma   90.00
#
_symmetry.space_group_name_H-M   'P 1'
#
loop_
_entity.id
_entity.type
_entity.pdbx_description
1 polymer ?
#
loop_
_entity_poly.entity_id
_entity_poly.type
_entity_poly.pdbx_seq_one_letter_code
_entity_poly.pdbx_strand_id
1 'polypeptide(L)'
;SAELWLSPQLNISFLNADAFCLCVNENVFSDGQISTFLSQKTTGFQQRLSDVFHGLEVKGSIDMKSYTSSLASWDGDISTMDNVIPVVVSNYANEVYMVGFNLSLWPAELSIIPQQFTLQGIENQTVTYRIIFPRGIDINASEDLGRPIITGTTNDGKEYVELTFNGSAFTQPAVLTCVLQVSPVYVIGLFLPCILVFLLLVVLIIIIYLIRKKRGGLRRGKRKLFEPEDTEPTDYSGQDYYVPPPPSTTKKKK
;
A
#
# COMPACT_ATOMS: atom_id res chain seq x y z
N SER A 1 -8.82 17.70 -32.43
CA SER A 1 -9.24 19.10 -32.18
C SER A 1 -8.06 19.81 -31.55
N ALA A 2 -7.68 21.01 -32.01
CA ALA A 2 -6.51 21.70 -31.47
C ALA A 2 -6.76 22.10 -30.00
N GLU A 3 -5.78 21.85 -29.14
CA GLU A 3 -5.87 22.09 -27.67
C GLU A 3 -5.90 23.59 -27.35
N LEU A 4 -5.16 24.35 -28.15
CA LEU A 4 -5.04 25.80 -28.15
C LEU A 4 -5.13 26.27 -29.61
N TRP A 5 -5.67 27.46 -29.83
CA TRP A 5 -5.98 27.94 -31.18
C TRP A 5 -5.46 29.37 -31.29
N LEU A 6 -4.55 29.59 -32.23
CA LEU A 6 -4.15 30.91 -32.68
C LEU A 6 -4.82 31.19 -34.04
N SER A 7 -4.70 32.42 -34.53
CA SER A 7 -5.09 32.74 -35.91
C SER A 7 -4.54 31.68 -36.88
N PRO A 8 -5.29 31.26 -37.92
CA PRO A 8 -4.85 30.22 -38.86
C PRO A 8 -3.55 30.55 -39.63
N GLN A 9 -3.04 31.77 -39.52
CA GLN A 9 -1.74 32.20 -40.04
C GLN A 9 -0.55 31.83 -39.12
N LEU A 10 -0.82 31.46 -37.87
CA LEU A 10 0.18 31.08 -36.87
C LEU A 10 0.09 29.58 -36.57
N ASN A 11 1.19 28.86 -36.80
CA ASN A 11 1.28 27.45 -36.48
C ASN A 11 1.75 27.26 -35.04
N ILE A 12 0.88 26.67 -34.20
CA ILE A 12 1.12 26.50 -32.77
C ILE A 12 2.27 25.55 -32.44
N SER A 13 2.67 24.70 -33.39
CA SER A 13 3.79 23.76 -33.24
C SER A 13 5.15 24.44 -33.09
N PHE A 14 5.24 25.75 -33.34
CA PHE A 14 6.46 26.55 -33.19
C PHE A 14 6.43 27.51 -32.00
N LEU A 15 5.41 27.41 -31.14
CA LEU A 15 5.32 28.27 -29.96
C LEU A 15 6.37 27.85 -28.93
N ASN A 16 7.34 28.72 -28.65
CA ASN A 16 8.27 28.55 -27.55
C ASN A 16 7.58 28.85 -26.19
N ALA A 17 8.27 28.53 -25.10
CA ALA A 17 7.73 28.71 -23.75
C ALA A 17 7.38 30.18 -23.44
N ASP A 18 8.24 31.13 -23.82
CA ASP A 18 7.97 32.55 -23.56
C ASP A 18 6.78 33.08 -24.36
N ALA A 19 6.62 32.68 -25.63
CA ALA A 19 5.45 33.07 -26.41
C ALA A 19 4.16 32.45 -25.85
N PHE A 20 4.23 31.24 -25.27
CA PHE A 20 3.11 30.66 -24.55
C PHE A 20 2.75 31.50 -23.32
N CYS A 21 3.73 31.86 -22.50
CA CYS A 21 3.53 32.70 -21.31
C CYS A 21 2.90 34.06 -21.69
N LEU A 22 3.42 34.72 -22.72
CA LEU A 22 2.85 35.96 -23.25
C LEU A 22 1.38 35.77 -23.68
N CYS A 23 1.08 34.72 -24.43
CA CYS A 23 -0.28 34.45 -24.91
C CYS A 23 -1.27 34.19 -23.75
N VAL A 24 -0.80 33.60 -22.65
CA VAL A 24 -1.61 33.45 -21.44
C VAL A 24 -1.78 34.80 -20.72
N ASN A 25 -0.71 35.54 -20.50
CA ASN A 25 -0.72 36.80 -19.75
C ASN A 25 -1.55 37.90 -20.44
N GLU A 26 -1.47 37.98 -21.77
CA GLU A 26 -2.23 38.92 -22.59
C GLU A 26 -3.66 38.45 -22.90
N ASN A 27 -4.11 37.34 -22.29
CA ASN A 27 -5.43 36.74 -22.51
C ASN A 27 -5.73 36.41 -23.99
N VAL A 28 -4.68 36.10 -24.78
CA VAL A 28 -4.84 35.56 -26.13
C VAL A 28 -5.49 34.18 -26.07
N PHE A 29 -5.12 33.39 -25.07
CA PHE A 29 -5.84 32.18 -24.70
C PHE A 29 -6.87 32.49 -23.62
N SER A 30 -8.12 32.13 -23.88
CA SER A 30 -9.18 32.24 -22.88
C SER A 30 -9.00 31.22 -21.76
N ASP A 31 -9.54 31.52 -20.57
CA ASP A 31 -9.56 30.58 -19.43
C ASP A 31 -10.17 29.22 -19.78
N GLY A 32 -11.17 29.21 -20.68
CA GLY A 32 -11.80 27.99 -21.20
C GLY A 32 -10.84 27.14 -22.05
N GLN A 33 -9.99 27.77 -22.86
CA GLN A 33 -8.97 27.08 -23.63
C GLN A 33 -7.85 26.54 -22.72
N ILE A 34 -7.40 27.34 -21.76
CA ILE A 34 -6.38 26.92 -20.79
C ILE A 34 -6.88 25.74 -19.96
N SER A 35 -8.09 25.81 -19.41
CA SER A 35 -8.67 24.71 -18.63
C SER A 35 -8.85 23.43 -19.46
N THR A 36 -9.23 23.56 -20.73
CA THR A 36 -9.30 22.42 -21.65
C THR A 36 -7.92 21.80 -21.90
N PHE A 37 -6.91 22.63 -22.16
CA PHE A 37 -5.52 22.20 -22.32
C PHE A 37 -5.01 21.44 -21.09
N LEU A 38 -5.19 21.99 -19.88
CA LEU A 38 -4.76 21.36 -18.64
C LEU A 38 -5.53 20.05 -18.36
N SER A 39 -6.83 20.03 -18.62
CA SER A 39 -7.67 18.83 -18.50
C SER A 39 -7.19 17.72 -19.44
N GLN A 40 -6.87 18.04 -20.70
CA GLN A 40 -6.34 17.06 -21.66
C GLN A 40 -4.97 16.50 -21.23
N LYS A 41 -4.07 17.34 -20.68
CA LYS A 41 -2.80 16.83 -20.11
C LYS A 41 -3.04 15.90 -18.93
N THR A 42 -4.03 16.21 -18.09
CA THR A 42 -4.41 15.37 -16.95
C THR A 42 -4.96 14.02 -17.44
N THR A 43 -5.87 14.02 -18.41
CA THR A 43 -6.42 12.78 -19.02
C THR A 43 -5.33 11.95 -19.68
N GLY A 44 -4.41 12.57 -20.42
CA GLY A 44 -3.27 11.86 -21.02
C GLY A 44 -2.34 11.24 -19.99
N PHE A 45 -2.11 11.92 -18.85
CA PHE A 45 -1.38 11.37 -17.72
C PHE A 45 -2.10 10.16 -17.10
N GLN A 46 -3.40 10.26 -16.86
CA GLN A 46 -4.21 9.18 -16.30
C GLN A 46 -4.22 7.94 -17.19
N GLN A 47 -4.45 8.12 -18.48
CA GLN A 47 -4.45 7.02 -19.45
C GLN A 47 -3.10 6.30 -19.47
N ARG A 48 -1.99 7.05 -19.51
CA ARG A 48 -0.65 6.45 -19.51
C ARG A 48 -0.35 5.68 -18.24
N LEU A 49 -0.67 6.21 -17.07
CA LEU A 49 -0.47 5.45 -15.84
C LEU A 49 -1.36 4.20 -15.76
N SER A 50 -2.59 4.28 -16.28
CA SER A 50 -3.45 3.10 -16.41
C SER A 50 -2.81 2.03 -17.31
N ASP A 51 -2.22 2.43 -18.45
CA ASP A 51 -1.52 1.52 -19.35
C ASP A 51 -0.29 0.89 -18.68
N VAL A 52 0.51 1.69 -17.96
CA VAL A 52 1.70 1.23 -17.24
C VAL A 52 1.35 0.20 -16.14
N PHE A 53 0.25 0.40 -15.43
CA PHE A 53 -0.20 -0.46 -14.32
C PHE A 53 -1.34 -1.42 -14.71
N HIS A 54 -1.49 -1.73 -16.00
CA HIS A 54 -2.44 -2.72 -16.54
C HIS A 54 -3.91 -2.50 -16.10
N GLY A 55 -4.45 -1.32 -16.37
CA GLY A 55 -5.88 -1.01 -16.15
C GLY A 55 -6.22 -0.45 -14.77
N LEU A 56 -5.23 0.06 -14.04
CA LEU A 56 -5.45 0.80 -12.80
C LEU A 56 -6.29 2.06 -13.09
N GLU A 57 -7.40 2.26 -12.37
CA GLU A 57 -8.16 3.51 -12.46
C GLU A 57 -7.36 4.61 -11.75
N VAL A 58 -6.79 5.53 -12.52
CA VAL A 58 -5.91 6.59 -12.01
C VAL A 58 -6.66 7.91 -11.93
N LYS A 59 -6.72 8.52 -10.74
CA LYS A 59 -7.27 9.86 -10.52
C LYS A 59 -6.15 10.88 -10.39
N GLY A 60 -5.70 11.35 -11.55
CA GLY A 60 -4.71 12.43 -11.67
C GLY A 60 -5.27 13.79 -11.24
N SER A 61 -4.42 14.58 -10.59
CA SER A 61 -4.65 15.98 -10.26
C SER A 61 -3.48 16.82 -10.77
N ILE A 62 -3.78 18.03 -11.23
CA ILE A 62 -2.76 18.99 -11.65
C ILE A 62 -2.21 19.76 -10.46
N ASP A 63 -0.90 19.95 -10.42
CA ASP A 63 -0.28 20.92 -9.53
C ASP A 63 -0.37 22.32 -10.15
N MET A 64 -1.47 23.01 -9.82
CA MET A 64 -1.74 24.36 -10.31
C MET A 64 -0.68 25.37 -9.85
N LYS A 65 -0.05 25.13 -8.68
CA LYS A 65 1.01 26.01 -8.17
C LYS A 65 2.25 25.94 -9.05
N SER A 66 2.67 24.75 -9.46
CA SER A 66 3.80 24.58 -10.38
C SER A 66 3.52 25.22 -11.74
N TYR A 67 2.30 25.03 -12.29
CA TYR A 67 1.89 25.67 -13.53
C TYR A 67 1.94 27.20 -13.45
N THR A 68 1.24 27.79 -12.49
CA THR A 68 1.19 29.25 -12.31
C THR A 68 2.56 29.86 -12.03
N SER A 69 3.42 29.17 -11.26
CA SER A 69 4.79 29.62 -11.00
C SER A 69 5.65 29.62 -12.27
N SER A 70 5.44 28.64 -13.16
CA SER A 70 6.16 28.58 -14.44
C SER A 70 5.72 29.64 -15.45
N LEU A 71 4.52 30.20 -15.32
CA LEU A 71 4.09 31.33 -16.15
C LEU A 71 4.71 32.66 -15.69
N ALA A 72 4.99 32.77 -14.39
CA ALA A 72 5.57 33.98 -13.79
C ALA A 72 7.08 34.13 -14.03
N SER A 73 7.74 33.17 -14.66
CA SER A 73 9.17 33.23 -14.94
C SER A 73 9.53 34.07 -16.17
N TRP A 74 8.55 34.43 -17.01
CA TRP A 74 8.78 35.31 -18.14
C TRP A 74 8.88 36.78 -17.67
N ASP A 75 9.94 37.47 -18.09
CA ASP A 75 10.32 38.81 -17.60
C ASP A 75 9.66 39.97 -18.37
N GLY A 76 8.89 39.67 -19.41
CA GLY A 76 8.21 40.68 -20.23
C GLY A 76 9.03 41.22 -21.40
N ASP A 77 10.32 40.85 -21.52
CA ASP A 77 11.19 41.36 -22.57
C ASP A 77 11.11 40.49 -23.83
N ILE A 78 10.48 41.04 -24.88
CA ILE A 78 10.31 40.35 -26.17
C ILE A 78 11.66 40.17 -26.88
N SER A 79 12.62 41.06 -26.63
CA SER A 79 13.92 41.04 -27.33
C SER A 79 14.83 39.89 -26.88
N THR A 80 14.53 39.30 -25.73
CA THR A 80 15.28 38.20 -25.09
C THR A 80 14.50 36.89 -25.02
N MET A 81 13.38 36.77 -25.74
CA MET A 81 12.58 35.54 -25.73
C MET A 81 13.39 34.32 -26.16
N ASP A 82 13.42 33.32 -25.30
CA ASP A 82 14.10 32.05 -25.55
C ASP A 82 13.23 30.85 -25.17
N ASN A 83 13.83 29.67 -25.11
CA ASN A 83 13.17 28.42 -24.74
C ASN A 83 13.84 27.75 -23.53
N VAL A 84 14.62 28.52 -22.76
CA VAL A 84 15.47 27.99 -21.69
C VAL A 84 14.61 27.54 -20.50
N ILE A 85 13.55 28.30 -20.17
CA ILE A 85 12.64 27.96 -19.07
C ILE A 85 11.33 27.43 -19.65
N PRO A 86 11.02 26.13 -19.48
CA PRO A 86 9.79 25.55 -20.01
C PRO A 86 8.57 25.93 -19.17
N VAL A 87 7.40 26.01 -19.81
CA VAL A 87 6.11 25.98 -19.12
C VAL A 87 5.90 24.59 -18.53
N VAL A 88 5.61 24.52 -17.23
CA VAL A 88 5.57 23.25 -16.49
C VAL A 88 4.13 22.84 -16.21
N VAL A 89 3.72 21.67 -16.69
CA VAL A 89 2.44 21.04 -16.34
C VAL A 89 2.71 19.76 -15.57
N SER A 90 2.68 19.86 -14.24
CA SER A 90 2.92 18.73 -13.35
C SER A 90 1.60 18.08 -12.94
N ASN A 91 1.52 16.76 -13.09
CA ASN A 91 0.38 15.96 -12.64
C ASN A 91 0.85 14.95 -11.60
N TYR A 92 -0.02 14.63 -10.64
CA TYR A 92 0.23 13.61 -9.64
C TYR A 92 -1.03 12.77 -9.41
N ALA A 93 -0.82 11.53 -8.97
CA ALA A 93 -1.88 10.62 -8.54
C ALA A 93 -1.37 9.80 -7.35
N ASN A 94 -2.27 9.43 -6.46
CA ASN A 94 -1.97 8.58 -5.30
C ASN A 94 -2.92 7.38 -5.34
N GLU A 95 -2.46 6.30 -5.94
CA GLU A 95 -3.27 5.08 -6.10
C GLU A 95 -2.63 3.89 -5.40
N VAL A 96 -3.48 2.94 -5.01
CA VAL A 96 -3.04 1.68 -4.40
C VAL A 96 -3.04 0.60 -5.47
N TYR A 97 -1.86 0.09 -5.80
CA TYR A 97 -1.68 -1.04 -6.69
C TYR A 97 -1.35 -2.29 -5.87
N MET A 98 -2.18 -3.34 -5.99
CA MET A 98 -1.97 -4.58 -5.26
C MET A 98 -0.92 -5.44 -5.96
N VAL A 99 0.14 -5.76 -5.23
CA VAL A 99 1.21 -6.63 -5.70
C VAL A 99 1.05 -8.01 -5.07
N GLY A 100 1.02 -9.04 -5.91
CA GLY A 100 0.97 -10.43 -5.45
C GLY A 100 2.31 -10.88 -4.86
N PHE A 101 2.25 -11.70 -3.81
CA PHE A 101 3.42 -12.30 -3.18
C PHE A 101 3.16 -13.77 -2.84
N ASN A 102 4.24 -14.54 -2.81
CA ASN A 102 4.25 -15.91 -2.33
C ASN A 102 4.99 -15.95 -1.00
N LEU A 103 4.40 -16.64 -0.03
CA LEU A 103 4.98 -16.86 1.29
C LEU A 103 5.08 -18.37 1.53
N SER A 104 6.29 -18.86 1.74
CA SER A 104 6.58 -20.20 2.23
C SER A 104 7.07 -20.12 3.68
N LEU A 105 6.54 -21.00 4.53
CA LEU A 105 6.97 -21.10 5.94
C LEU A 105 8.14 -22.07 6.13
N TRP A 106 8.31 -23.04 5.22
CA TRP A 106 9.37 -24.05 5.26
C TRP A 106 9.79 -24.51 3.84
N PRO A 107 10.96 -24.09 3.34
CA PRO A 107 11.85 -23.07 3.91
C PRO A 107 11.15 -21.70 4.01
N ALA A 108 11.55 -20.88 4.99
CA ALA A 108 11.00 -19.55 5.16
C ALA A 108 11.44 -18.65 4.00
N GLU A 109 10.51 -18.31 3.11
CA GLU A 109 10.78 -17.53 1.90
C GLU A 109 9.61 -16.61 1.60
N LEU A 110 9.91 -15.33 1.33
CA LEU A 110 8.96 -14.36 0.81
C LEU A 110 9.46 -13.93 -0.57
N SER A 111 8.70 -14.23 -1.60
CA SER A 111 8.98 -13.78 -2.97
C SER A 111 7.84 -12.93 -3.48
N ILE A 112 8.18 -11.81 -4.11
CA ILE A 112 7.20 -10.96 -4.78
C ILE A 112 7.11 -11.42 -6.24
N ILE A 113 5.88 -11.53 -6.76
CA ILE A 113 5.67 -11.89 -8.17
C ILE A 113 6.35 -10.83 -9.05
N PRO A 114 7.15 -11.22 -10.06
CA PRO A 114 7.78 -10.26 -10.97
C PRO A 114 6.77 -9.25 -11.51
N GLN A 115 7.14 -7.97 -11.47
CA GLN A 115 6.29 -6.88 -11.93
C GLN A 115 6.63 -6.54 -13.37
N GLN A 116 5.63 -6.35 -14.21
CA GLN A 116 5.80 -5.95 -15.60
C GLN A 116 5.15 -4.59 -15.82
N PHE A 117 5.89 -3.67 -16.42
CA PHE A 117 5.43 -2.33 -16.75
C PHE A 117 5.51 -2.12 -18.26
N THR A 118 4.38 -1.82 -18.89
CA THR A 118 4.35 -1.49 -20.32
C THR A 118 4.61 0.00 -20.49
N LEU A 119 5.77 0.36 -21.04
CA LEU A 119 6.23 1.73 -21.20
C LEU A 119 6.25 2.13 -22.68
N GLN A 120 5.88 3.37 -23.01
CA GLN A 120 5.84 3.85 -24.39
C GLN A 120 6.34 5.29 -24.51
N GLY A 121 7.05 5.59 -25.60
CA GLY A 121 7.45 6.96 -25.93
C GLY A 121 6.28 7.80 -26.46
N ILE A 122 6.52 9.11 -26.61
CA ILE A 122 5.57 10.04 -27.21
C ILE A 122 6.22 10.62 -28.46
N GLU A 123 5.42 10.80 -29.50
CA GLU A 123 5.89 11.41 -30.74
C GLU A 123 6.48 12.80 -30.46
N ASN A 124 7.68 13.06 -31.01
CA ASN A 124 8.41 14.33 -30.89
C ASN A 124 8.74 14.75 -29.45
N GLN A 125 8.71 13.84 -28.47
CA GLN A 125 9.08 14.15 -27.09
C GLN A 125 10.05 13.11 -26.54
N THR A 126 10.96 13.58 -25.69
CA THR A 126 11.80 12.69 -24.90
C THR A 126 11.08 12.36 -23.61
N VAL A 127 10.84 11.08 -23.35
CA VAL A 127 10.09 10.60 -22.19
C VAL A 127 11.02 9.78 -21.32
N THR A 128 11.12 10.11 -20.05
CA THR A 128 11.87 9.30 -19.08
C THR A 128 10.90 8.78 -18.04
N TYR A 129 10.83 7.46 -17.94
CA TYR A 129 10.13 6.76 -16.87
C TYR A 129 11.13 6.45 -15.77
N ARG A 130 10.86 6.92 -14.56
CA ARG A 130 11.62 6.58 -13.35
C ARG A 130 10.68 5.88 -12.38
N ILE A 131 10.94 4.62 -12.09
CA ILE A 131 10.20 3.82 -11.12
C ILE A 131 11.05 3.71 -9.87
N ILE A 132 10.53 4.19 -8.73
CA ILE A 132 11.23 4.22 -7.44
C ILE A 132 10.56 3.22 -6.50
N PHE A 133 11.36 2.37 -5.88
CA PHE A 133 10.87 1.27 -5.05
C PHE A 133 11.03 1.58 -3.55
N PRO A 134 10.24 0.94 -2.68
CA PRO A 134 10.42 1.04 -1.23
C PRO A 134 11.83 0.63 -0.78
N ARG A 135 12.28 1.16 0.35
CA ARG A 135 13.55 0.78 0.97
C ARG A 135 13.55 -0.70 1.35
N GLY A 136 14.70 -1.37 1.18
CA GLY A 136 14.88 -2.77 1.57
C GLY A 136 14.33 -3.76 0.54
N ILE A 137 14.09 -3.31 -0.70
CA ILE A 137 13.81 -4.12 -1.87
C ILE A 137 14.93 -3.86 -2.87
N ASP A 138 15.65 -4.91 -3.23
CA ASP A 138 16.67 -4.89 -4.29
C ASP A 138 16.02 -5.29 -5.61
N ILE A 139 16.40 -4.65 -6.71
CA ILE A 139 15.71 -4.80 -7.99
C ILE A 139 16.65 -5.37 -9.04
N ASN A 140 16.21 -6.43 -9.71
CA ASN A 140 16.78 -6.86 -10.97
C ASN A 140 15.80 -6.54 -12.10
N ALA A 141 16.19 -5.60 -12.96
CA ALA A 141 15.36 -5.12 -14.05
C ALA A 141 15.89 -5.60 -15.41
N SER A 142 14.98 -6.08 -16.25
CA SER A 142 15.26 -6.46 -17.63
C SER A 142 14.21 -5.88 -18.56
N GLU A 143 14.61 -5.53 -19.78
CA GLU A 143 13.72 -5.01 -20.82
C GLU A 143 13.85 -5.87 -22.07
N ASP A 144 12.72 -6.12 -22.73
CA ASP A 144 12.61 -7.13 -23.79
C ASP A 144 13.37 -6.77 -25.09
N LEU A 145 13.54 -5.49 -25.39
CA LEU A 145 14.21 -4.97 -26.59
C LEU A 145 15.68 -4.56 -26.36
N GLY A 146 16.24 -4.83 -25.17
CA GLY A 146 17.63 -4.56 -24.84
C GLY A 146 18.01 -3.08 -24.76
N ARG A 147 17.05 -2.18 -24.49
CA ARG A 147 17.30 -0.75 -24.29
C ARG A 147 18.15 -0.52 -23.04
N PRO A 148 18.97 0.56 -23.00
CA PRO A 148 19.78 0.86 -21.84
C PRO A 148 18.87 1.20 -20.65
N ILE A 149 18.97 0.38 -19.61
CA ILE A 149 18.33 0.62 -18.32
C ILE A 149 19.35 1.33 -17.43
N ILE A 150 18.93 2.42 -16.79
CA ILE A 150 19.71 3.09 -15.77
C ILE A 150 19.17 2.65 -14.42
N THR A 151 20.01 2.05 -13.59
CA THR A 151 19.69 1.76 -12.19
C THR A 151 20.48 2.69 -11.27
N GLY A 152 19.89 3.04 -10.15
CA GLY A 152 20.54 3.91 -9.17
C GLY A 152 19.86 3.91 -7.82
N THR A 153 20.42 4.70 -6.91
CA THR A 153 19.87 4.90 -5.56
C THR A 153 19.58 6.37 -5.35
N THR A 154 18.42 6.67 -4.76
CA THR A 154 18.06 8.01 -4.35
C THR A 154 18.83 8.42 -3.09
N ASN A 155 18.88 9.72 -2.79
CA ASN A 155 19.53 10.25 -1.58
C ASN A 155 18.93 9.67 -0.28
N ASP A 156 17.68 9.22 -0.32
CA ASP A 156 17.00 8.56 0.78
C ASP A 156 17.17 7.02 0.75
N GLY A 157 18.08 6.47 -0.05
CA GLY A 157 18.42 5.04 -0.05
C GLY A 157 17.36 4.11 -0.64
N LYS A 158 16.51 4.62 -1.54
CA LYS A 158 15.58 3.81 -2.34
C LYS A 158 16.23 3.49 -3.67
N GLU A 159 16.03 2.27 -4.16
CA GLU A 159 16.46 1.93 -5.50
C GLU A 159 15.46 2.44 -6.54
N TYR A 160 15.97 2.82 -7.71
CA TYR A 160 15.15 3.20 -8.84
C TYR A 160 15.66 2.59 -10.14
N VAL A 161 14.73 2.46 -11.07
CA VAL A 161 14.97 2.02 -12.45
C VAL A 161 14.47 3.09 -13.40
N GLU A 162 15.30 3.45 -14.36
CA GLU A 162 15.06 4.49 -15.35
C GLU A 162 15.12 3.95 -16.78
N LEU A 163 14.15 4.34 -17.60
CA LEU A 163 14.10 4.05 -19.02
C LEU A 163 13.70 5.31 -19.80
N THR A 164 14.51 5.66 -20.80
CA THR A 164 14.29 6.86 -21.63
C THR A 164 13.92 6.48 -23.07
N PHE A 165 12.91 7.16 -23.59
CA PHE A 165 12.45 7.08 -24.97
C PHE A 165 12.76 8.40 -25.67
N ASN A 166 13.48 8.35 -26.78
CA ASN A 166 13.67 9.51 -27.64
C ASN A 166 12.44 9.72 -28.53
N GLY A 167 12.25 10.94 -29.06
CA GLY A 167 11.06 11.32 -29.84
C GLY A 167 10.77 10.48 -31.09
N SER A 168 11.74 9.71 -31.58
CA SER A 168 11.58 8.77 -32.71
C SER A 168 11.12 7.36 -32.29
N ALA A 169 11.15 7.03 -31.00
CA ALA A 169 10.91 5.69 -30.47
C ALA A 169 9.48 5.48 -29.93
N PHE A 170 8.50 6.27 -30.38
CA PHE A 170 7.13 6.27 -29.87
C PHE A 170 6.29 5.06 -30.30
N THR A 171 6.65 4.40 -31.41
CA THR A 171 5.88 3.27 -31.99
C THR A 171 6.23 1.92 -31.38
N GLN A 172 7.27 1.84 -30.55
CA GLN A 172 7.76 0.60 -29.97
C GLN A 172 7.55 0.62 -28.46
N PRO A 173 6.48 0.01 -27.94
CA PRO A 173 6.33 -0.19 -26.51
C PRO A 173 7.46 -1.10 -26.01
N ALA A 174 7.93 -0.83 -24.80
CA ALA A 174 8.92 -1.62 -24.09
C ALA A 174 8.27 -2.23 -22.86
N VAL A 175 8.49 -3.51 -22.62
CA VAL A 175 8.04 -4.17 -21.39
C VAL A 175 9.22 -4.23 -20.44
N LEU A 176 9.10 -3.54 -19.32
CA LEU A 176 10.09 -3.55 -18.25
C LEU A 176 9.67 -4.58 -17.20
N THR A 177 10.45 -5.66 -17.08
CA THR A 177 10.25 -6.69 -16.07
C THR A 177 11.16 -6.42 -14.88
N CYS A 178 10.58 -6.24 -13.69
CA CYS A 178 11.28 -6.02 -12.43
C CYS A 178 11.08 -7.21 -11.51
N VAL A 179 12.16 -7.93 -11.21
CA VAL A 179 12.22 -8.97 -10.18
C VAL A 179 12.65 -8.33 -8.88
N LEU A 180 11.80 -8.44 -7.86
CA LEU A 180 11.98 -7.78 -6.57
C LEU A 180 12.49 -8.76 -5.54
N GLN A 181 13.67 -8.48 -4.97
CA GLN A 181 14.28 -9.27 -3.92
C GLN A 181 14.11 -8.54 -2.59
N VAL A 182 13.45 -9.20 -1.64
CA VAL A 182 13.06 -8.56 -0.38
C VAL A 182 14.12 -8.83 0.69
N SER A 183 14.65 -7.77 1.30
CA SER A 183 15.55 -7.92 2.43
C SER A 183 14.84 -8.48 3.67
N PRO A 184 15.51 -9.28 4.52
CA PRO A 184 14.91 -9.78 5.75
C PRO A 184 14.38 -8.68 6.68
N VAL A 185 15.04 -7.50 6.68
CA VAL A 185 14.64 -6.35 7.48
C VAL A 185 13.29 -5.80 7.01
N TYR A 186 13.06 -5.75 5.69
CA TYR A 186 11.77 -5.35 5.13
C TYR A 186 10.66 -6.29 5.58
N VAL A 187 10.91 -7.61 5.59
CA VAL A 187 9.94 -8.62 6.04
C VAL A 187 9.56 -8.39 7.51
N ILE A 188 10.55 -8.17 8.38
CA ILE A 188 10.31 -7.88 9.80
C ILE A 188 9.48 -6.59 9.95
N GLY A 189 9.81 -5.55 9.18
CA GLY A 189 9.08 -4.29 9.17
C GLY A 189 7.62 -4.46 8.73
N LEU A 190 7.37 -5.26 7.70
CA LEU A 190 6.04 -5.53 7.16
C LEU A 190 5.17 -6.30 8.18
N PHE A 191 5.74 -7.26 8.90
CA PHE A 191 5.03 -8.05 9.92
C PHE A 191 5.11 -7.47 11.34
N LEU A 192 5.75 -6.31 11.54
CA LEU A 192 5.88 -5.66 12.84
C LEU A 192 4.55 -5.53 13.60
N PRO A 193 3.43 -5.05 13.02
CA PRO A 193 2.16 -4.98 13.74
C PRO A 193 1.69 -6.36 14.22
N CYS A 194 1.85 -7.41 13.41
CA CYS A 194 1.50 -8.78 13.77
C CYS A 194 2.40 -9.34 14.88
N ILE A 195 3.72 -9.06 14.80
CA ILE A 195 4.70 -9.46 15.82
C ILE A 195 4.36 -8.80 17.17
N LEU A 196 4.01 -7.51 17.18
CA LEU A 196 3.63 -6.79 18.39
C LEU A 196 2.36 -7.37 19.03
N VAL A 197 1.34 -7.69 18.23
CA VAL A 197 0.11 -8.34 18.71
C VAL A 197 0.41 -9.72 19.30
N PHE A 198 1.25 -10.52 18.64
CA PHE A 198 1.66 -11.82 19.13
C PHE A 198 2.41 -11.74 20.47
N LEU A 199 3.34 -10.79 20.61
CA LEU A 199 4.07 -10.55 21.87
C LEU A 199 3.12 -10.16 23.01
N LEU A 200 2.15 -9.27 22.76
CA LEU A 200 1.14 -8.91 23.74
C LEU A 200 0.31 -10.12 24.19
N LEU A 201 -0.08 -10.99 23.24
CA LEU A 201 -0.83 -12.20 23.53
C LEU A 201 -0.01 -13.16 24.42
N VAL A 202 1.28 -13.35 24.11
CA VAL A 202 2.19 -14.17 24.93
C VAL A 202 2.31 -13.61 26.34
N VAL A 203 2.51 -12.29 26.49
CA VAL A 203 2.57 -11.62 27.80
C VAL A 203 1.27 -11.83 28.59
N LEU A 204 0.11 -11.69 27.94
CA LEU A 204 -1.20 -11.92 28.56
C LEU A 204 -1.34 -13.38 29.05
N ILE A 205 -0.95 -14.36 28.24
CA ILE A 205 -0.94 -15.78 28.64
C ILE A 205 -0.04 -15.99 29.87
N ILE A 206 1.15 -15.39 29.89
CA ILE A 206 2.08 -15.48 31.01
C ILE A 206 1.46 -14.86 32.28
N ILE A 207 0.83 -13.68 32.18
CA ILE A 207 0.15 -13.03 33.31
C ILE A 207 -0.98 -13.92 33.84
N ILE A 208 -1.83 -14.45 32.96
CA ILE A 208 -2.92 -15.37 33.35
C ILE A 208 -2.36 -16.62 34.02
N TYR A 209 -1.28 -17.18 33.47
CA TYR A 209 -0.58 -18.33 34.05
C TYR A 209 -0.05 -18.04 35.46
N LEU A 210 0.60 -16.88 35.66
CA LEU A 210 1.11 -16.46 36.97
C LEU A 210 -0.03 -16.21 37.99
N ILE A 211 -1.13 -15.59 37.57
CA ILE A 211 -2.32 -15.39 38.44
C ILE A 211 -2.94 -16.74 38.82
N ARG A 212 -3.09 -17.67 37.85
CA ARG A 212 -3.61 -19.03 38.12
C ARG A 212 -2.67 -19.80 39.05
N LYS A 213 -1.36 -19.75 38.83
CA LYS A 213 -0.35 -20.37 39.71
C LYS A 213 -0.42 -19.80 41.13
N LYS A 214 -0.56 -18.47 41.28
CA LYS A 214 -0.70 -17.80 42.60
C LYS A 214 -2.01 -18.17 43.30
N ARG A 215 -3.14 -18.26 42.59
CA ARG A 215 -4.45 -18.71 43.14
C ARG A 215 -4.47 -20.22 43.46
N GLY A 216 -3.80 -21.04 42.66
CA GLY A 216 -3.62 -22.48 42.91
C GLY A 216 -2.67 -22.78 44.08
N GLY A 217 -1.68 -21.91 44.32
CA GLY A 217 -0.80 -21.97 45.49
C GLY A 217 -1.51 -21.57 46.78
N LEU A 218 -2.37 -20.54 46.76
CA LEU A 218 -3.13 -20.13 47.96
C LEU A 218 -4.21 -21.15 48.39
N ARG A 219 -4.68 -22.03 47.49
CA ARG A 219 -5.61 -23.11 47.83
C ARG A 219 -4.94 -24.39 48.31
N ARG A 220 -3.61 -24.53 48.20
CA ARG A 220 -2.88 -25.66 48.81
C ARG A 220 -2.66 -25.50 50.32
N GLY A 221 -2.93 -24.33 50.90
CA GLY A 221 -2.87 -24.08 52.35
C GLY A 221 -4.17 -24.28 53.14
N LYS A 222 -5.29 -24.62 52.48
CA LYS A 222 -6.54 -25.02 53.15
C LYS A 222 -7.25 -26.12 52.35
N ARG A 223 -6.57 -27.24 52.12
CA ARG A 223 -7.28 -28.52 52.16
C ARG A 223 -7.46 -28.82 53.63
N LYS A 224 -8.64 -28.48 54.19
CA LYS A 224 -9.13 -29.27 55.32
C LYS A 224 -9.22 -30.69 54.76
N LEU A 225 -8.28 -31.52 55.17
CA LEU A 225 -8.49 -32.95 55.23
C LEU A 225 -9.87 -33.13 55.84
N PHE A 226 -10.74 -33.85 55.14
CA PHE A 226 -11.71 -34.66 55.86
C PHE A 226 -10.85 -35.65 56.65
N GLU A 227 -10.56 -35.32 57.91
CA GLU A 227 -10.29 -36.33 58.92
C GLU A 227 -11.54 -37.21 58.99
N PRO A 228 -11.46 -38.53 58.81
CA PRO A 228 -12.47 -39.39 59.38
C PRO A 228 -12.41 -39.16 60.89
N GLU A 229 -13.50 -38.63 61.42
CA GLU A 229 -13.69 -38.42 62.85
C GLU A 229 -13.71 -39.81 63.50
N ASP A 230 -12.55 -40.22 64.06
CA ASP A 230 -12.46 -41.29 65.03
C ASP A 230 -13.25 -40.84 66.28
N THR A 231 -14.56 -41.01 66.22
CA THR A 231 -15.43 -40.93 67.40
C THR A 231 -15.61 -42.34 67.93
N GLU A 232 -15.00 -42.56 69.09
CA GLU A 232 -15.18 -43.74 69.94
C GLU A 232 -16.68 -44.08 70.16
N PRO A 233 -17.01 -45.36 70.42
CA PRO A 233 -18.38 -45.85 70.39
C PRO A 233 -19.19 -45.32 71.59
N THR A 234 -20.10 -44.39 71.36
CA THR A 234 -21.18 -44.08 72.31
C THR A 234 -22.23 -45.18 72.29
N ASP A 235 -22.08 -46.08 73.25
CA ASP A 235 -23.09 -46.81 74.02
C ASP A 235 -24.55 -46.68 73.51
N TYR A 236 -25.02 -47.73 72.83
CA TYR A 236 -26.43 -47.88 72.45
C TYR A 236 -27.21 -48.51 73.61
N SER A 237 -27.57 -47.70 74.60
CA SER A 237 -28.56 -48.09 75.61
C SER A 237 -29.62 -47.01 75.78
N GLY A 238 -30.82 -47.24 75.25
CA GLY A 238 -32.04 -46.60 75.77
C GLY A 238 -32.81 -45.65 74.86
N GLN A 239 -33.03 -45.98 73.58
CA GLN A 239 -34.11 -45.32 72.83
C GLN A 239 -35.01 -46.36 72.14
N ASP A 240 -36.25 -46.42 72.63
CA ASP A 240 -37.32 -47.29 72.14
C ASP A 240 -37.67 -46.95 70.68
N TYR A 241 -37.42 -47.89 69.77
CA TYR A 241 -37.82 -47.76 68.38
C TYR A 241 -39.33 -48.00 68.25
N TYR A 242 -40.04 -47.03 67.67
CA TYR A 242 -41.43 -47.20 67.24
C TYR A 242 -41.51 -48.29 66.16
N VAL A 243 -42.25 -49.37 66.44
CA VAL A 243 -42.55 -50.43 65.48
C VAL A 243 -43.94 -50.18 64.88
N PRO A 244 -44.08 -49.89 63.57
CA PRO A 244 -45.39 -49.79 62.94
C PRO A 244 -46.08 -51.17 62.90
N PRO A 245 -47.40 -51.26 63.10
CA PRO A 245 -48.10 -52.54 63.11
C PRO A 245 -48.07 -53.20 61.72
N PRO A 246 -47.98 -54.54 61.65
CA PRO A 246 -47.91 -55.28 60.39
C PRO A 246 -49.23 -55.19 59.60
N PRO A 247 -49.17 -55.25 58.26
CA PRO A 247 -50.34 -55.17 57.38
C PRO A 247 -51.30 -56.36 57.62
N SER A 248 -52.60 -56.06 57.67
CA SER A 248 -53.64 -57.05 57.94
C SER A 248 -53.70 -58.14 56.86
N THR A 249 -53.43 -59.39 57.27
CA THR A 249 -53.66 -60.59 56.45
C THR A 249 -55.14 -60.99 56.53
N THR A 250 -55.94 -60.64 55.54
CA THR A 250 -57.23 -61.29 55.28
C THR A 250 -57.15 -62.07 53.97
N LYS A 251 -56.77 -63.36 54.08
CA LYS A 251 -57.10 -64.36 53.05
C LYS A 251 -58.47 -64.97 53.37
N LYS A 252 -59.33 -64.90 52.36
CA LYS A 252 -60.70 -65.41 52.24
C LYS A 252 -60.84 -66.91 52.59
N LYS A 253 -61.95 -67.28 53.25
CA LYS A 253 -63.07 -68.11 52.74
C LYS A 253 -63.83 -68.84 53.85
N LYS A 254 -65.16 -68.73 53.83
CA LYS A 254 -66.07 -69.86 53.59
C LYS A 254 -67.28 -69.35 52.82
#